data_AF-A0A2V8MMB3-F1
#
_entry.id   AF-A0A2V8MMB3-F1
#
_cell.length_a   1.000
_cell.length_b   1.000
_cell.length_c   1.000
_cell.angle_alpha   90.00
_cell.angle_beta   90.00
_cell.angle_gamma   90.00
#
_symmetry.space_group_name_H-M   'P 1'
#
loop_
_entity.id
_entity.type
_entity.pdbx_description
1 polymer ?
#
loop_
_entity_poly.entity_id
_entity_poly.type
_entity_poly.pdbx_seq_one_letter_code
_entity_poly.pdbx_strand_id
1 'polypeptide(L)'
;MSGNDVSTFPGIVGLDSVTISASSAYVDSFDSLFSYADSHGSHANVFSNGKIDLKGAKVYGNVVSSQGNVVLESGSLVSGDLTYATTLTNSGTVQGTISRQTTSPFTAAVPAACGSYRTAPTSSNNWVTGNFTYDQTRGDLTVSGGHAATLANGTYCLHNVTLSGGSTLTVNGAVVINLTGQLNASGGSFVNTTNRPANLQISTSYTGNNGVTLSGGTNAYLKVLAPGTSITLSGGSPIFGALVGKTLTVSGNSVIHYDTRQPDTTPPRVAIISPVDNSTSTSASVAVSGTASDNGSNDTGLANITVNGTAASYDSATGTWSLTSIDLVLGSNTITAVATDNTGNQSSTQITVTRQLPPNQPPTVSAGQNQTITLPATASLNGSASDDDLPVGTLTTIWSQVSGPGTVSFGDPNVTVTT
;
A
#
# COMPACT_ATOMS: atom_id res chain seq x y z
N MET A 1 -1.62 7.45 -26.34
CA MET A 1 -0.38 6.91 -26.93
C MET A 1 0.72 7.01 -25.87
N SER A 2 0.99 5.92 -25.17
CA SER A 2 2.09 5.79 -24.19
C SER A 2 2.73 4.40 -24.35
N GLY A 3 2.91 3.98 -25.60
CA GLY A 3 3.37 2.64 -25.95
C GLY A 3 4.88 2.50 -25.76
N ASN A 4 5.27 1.39 -25.14
CA ASN A 4 6.63 0.85 -25.04
C ASN A 4 7.51 1.30 -23.87
N ASP A 5 6.99 2.07 -22.91
CA ASP A 5 7.59 2.11 -21.57
C ASP A 5 7.33 0.77 -20.87
N VAL A 6 8.40 0.02 -20.59
CA VAL A 6 8.33 -1.32 -20.01
C VAL A 6 8.58 -1.34 -18.50
N SER A 7 8.72 -0.17 -17.87
CA SER A 7 8.82 -0.06 -16.40
C SER A 7 7.58 -0.59 -15.67
N THR A 8 6.46 -0.74 -16.38
CA THR A 8 5.21 -1.33 -15.91
C THR A 8 5.16 -2.86 -15.96
N PHE A 9 6.24 -3.52 -16.40
CA PHE A 9 6.35 -4.98 -16.50
C PHE A 9 5.32 -5.64 -17.43
N PRO A 10 5.31 -5.33 -18.75
CA PRO A 10 4.32 -5.85 -19.70
C PRO A 10 4.55 -7.32 -20.12
N GLY A 11 5.61 -7.97 -19.59
CA GLY A 11 6.07 -9.28 -19.99
C GLY A 11 7.52 -9.48 -19.63
N ILE A 12 8.22 -10.26 -20.46
CA ILE A 12 9.64 -10.54 -20.36
C ILE A 12 10.38 -9.71 -21.39
N VAL A 13 11.27 -8.81 -20.93
CA VAL A 13 11.93 -7.83 -21.78
C VAL A 13 13.43 -7.92 -21.64
N GLY A 14 14.13 -8.09 -22.76
CA GLY A 14 15.56 -7.84 -22.87
C GLY A 14 15.80 -6.65 -23.79
N LEU A 15 16.17 -5.49 -23.26
CA LEU A 15 16.26 -4.24 -24.03
C LEU A 15 17.20 -4.38 -25.25
N ASP A 16 18.32 -5.07 -25.11
CA ASP A 16 19.27 -5.35 -26.21
C ASP A 16 19.05 -6.73 -26.83
N SER A 17 18.78 -7.76 -26.02
CA SER A 17 18.54 -9.12 -26.51
C SER A 17 17.86 -10.03 -25.50
N VAL A 18 17.20 -11.06 -26.02
CA VAL A 18 16.66 -12.19 -25.26
C VAL A 18 17.18 -13.49 -25.87
N THR A 19 17.72 -14.39 -25.06
CA THR A 19 18.07 -15.76 -25.45
C THR A 19 17.42 -16.74 -24.49
N ILE A 20 16.64 -17.69 -25.00
CA ILE A 20 16.00 -18.74 -24.20
C ILE A 20 16.46 -20.09 -24.76
N SER A 21 17.30 -20.78 -24.00
CA SER A 21 18.00 -21.98 -24.43
C SER A 21 17.69 -23.18 -23.54
N ALA A 22 16.76 -24.01 -23.99
CA ALA A 22 16.53 -25.41 -23.60
C ALA A 22 15.24 -25.87 -24.28
N SER A 23 15.19 -27.13 -24.74
CA SER A 23 13.99 -27.69 -25.38
C SER A 23 12.78 -27.83 -24.44
N SER A 24 13.01 -27.79 -23.13
CA SER A 24 11.97 -27.79 -22.09
C SER A 24 11.75 -26.43 -21.46
N ALA A 25 12.53 -25.40 -21.80
CA ALA A 25 12.25 -24.05 -21.31
C ALA A 25 10.99 -23.51 -21.98
N TYR A 26 10.14 -22.88 -21.18
CA TYR A 26 8.98 -22.18 -21.68
C TYR A 26 8.72 -20.88 -20.92
N VAL A 27 8.04 -19.98 -21.63
CA VAL A 27 7.48 -18.74 -21.10
C VAL A 27 5.97 -18.82 -21.29
N ASP A 28 5.22 -18.80 -20.20
CA ASP A 28 3.76 -18.78 -20.20
C ASP A 28 3.24 -17.73 -19.22
N SER A 29 1.94 -17.70 -18.98
CA SER A 29 1.31 -16.69 -18.14
C SER A 29 0.41 -17.28 -17.07
N PHE A 30 0.32 -16.60 -15.93
CA PHE A 30 -0.62 -16.89 -14.86
C PHE A 30 -1.19 -15.60 -14.27
N ASP A 31 -2.19 -15.71 -13.41
CA ASP A 31 -2.71 -14.61 -12.60
C ASP A 31 -2.47 -14.95 -11.13
N SER A 32 -1.67 -14.12 -10.44
CA SER A 32 -1.29 -14.33 -9.05
C SER A 32 -2.43 -14.22 -8.02
N LEU A 33 -3.66 -13.89 -8.43
CA LEU A 33 -4.86 -14.12 -7.61
C LEU A 33 -5.20 -15.59 -7.43
N PHE A 34 -4.81 -16.43 -8.38
CA PHE A 34 -5.13 -17.85 -8.40
C PHE A 34 -3.86 -18.66 -8.28
N SER A 35 -3.99 -19.90 -7.81
CA SER A 35 -2.88 -20.85 -7.91
C SER A 35 -2.52 -21.05 -9.38
N TYR A 36 -1.22 -21.15 -9.68
CA TYR A 36 -0.76 -21.54 -11.00
C TYR A 36 -1.41 -22.87 -11.40
N ALA A 37 -2.10 -22.87 -12.53
CA ALA A 37 -2.63 -24.07 -13.15
C ALA A 37 -1.64 -24.55 -14.21
N ASP A 38 -1.35 -25.85 -14.26
CA ASP A 38 -0.41 -26.43 -15.24
C ASP A 38 -0.86 -26.28 -16.72
N SER A 39 -2.04 -25.69 -16.96
CA SER A 39 -2.50 -25.26 -18.27
C SER A 39 -1.80 -23.94 -18.64
N HIS A 40 -0.67 -24.03 -19.36
CA HIS A 40 0.12 -22.87 -19.78
C HIS A 40 -0.75 -21.74 -20.37
N GLY A 41 -0.85 -20.61 -19.69
CA GLY A 41 -1.60 -19.46 -20.19
C GLY A 41 -0.90 -18.80 -21.38
N SER A 42 -1.68 -18.29 -22.34
CA SER A 42 -1.18 -17.79 -23.64
C SER A 42 -0.94 -16.27 -23.71
N HIS A 43 -0.82 -15.59 -22.56
CA HIS A 43 -0.70 -14.12 -22.49
C HIS A 43 0.74 -13.67 -22.19
N ALA A 44 1.73 -14.56 -22.36
CA ALA A 44 3.11 -14.29 -22.00
C ALA A 44 3.87 -13.69 -23.18
N ASN A 45 4.23 -12.42 -23.06
CA ASN A 45 4.93 -11.73 -24.14
C ASN A 45 6.45 -11.69 -23.90
N VAL A 46 7.22 -11.98 -24.95
CA VAL A 46 8.68 -11.84 -24.97
C VAL A 46 9.05 -10.68 -25.90
N PHE A 47 9.74 -9.70 -25.34
CA PHE A 47 10.04 -8.43 -26.00
C PHE A 47 11.55 -8.18 -26.03
N SER A 48 12.04 -7.60 -27.13
CA SER A 48 13.40 -7.08 -27.21
C SER A 48 13.50 -5.94 -28.21
N ASN A 49 14.47 -5.04 -28.06
CA ASN A 49 14.82 -4.18 -29.18
C ASN A 49 15.76 -4.85 -30.17
N GLY A 50 16.64 -5.73 -29.72
CA GLY A 50 17.55 -6.46 -30.59
C GLY A 50 17.15 -7.92 -30.75
N LYS A 51 18.15 -8.79 -30.77
CA LYS A 51 17.97 -10.20 -31.15
C LYS A 51 17.11 -10.95 -30.13
N ILE A 52 16.13 -11.69 -30.61
CA ILE A 52 15.46 -12.75 -29.84
C ILE A 52 15.89 -14.11 -30.40
N ASP A 53 16.44 -14.97 -29.55
CA ASP A 53 16.94 -16.31 -29.91
C ASP A 53 16.24 -17.38 -29.06
N LEU A 54 15.32 -18.13 -29.67
CA LEU A 54 14.65 -19.26 -29.04
C LEU A 54 15.32 -20.55 -29.52
N LYS A 55 16.02 -21.23 -28.61
CA LYS A 55 16.78 -22.45 -28.92
C LYS A 55 16.01 -23.70 -28.48
N GLY A 56 14.91 -23.95 -29.17
CA GLY A 56 13.96 -25.02 -28.84
C GLY A 56 12.94 -24.66 -27.76
N ALA A 57 12.95 -23.41 -27.27
CA ALA A 57 12.09 -22.94 -26.21
C ALA A 57 10.67 -22.59 -26.70
N LYS A 58 9.69 -22.68 -25.81
CA LYS A 58 8.28 -22.39 -26.12
C LYS A 58 7.83 -21.07 -25.48
N VAL A 59 7.19 -20.21 -26.25
CA VAL A 59 6.56 -18.98 -25.77
C VAL A 59 5.06 -19.10 -26.00
N TYR A 60 4.31 -19.19 -24.91
CA TYR A 60 2.85 -19.17 -24.92
C TYR A 60 2.36 -17.71 -24.87
N GLY A 61 2.49 -17.04 -26.00
CA GLY A 61 2.08 -15.66 -26.22
C GLY A 61 2.87 -15.04 -27.38
N ASN A 62 3.05 -13.73 -27.37
CA ASN A 62 3.66 -13.02 -28.51
C ASN A 62 5.17 -12.87 -28.37
N VAL A 63 5.87 -12.81 -29.50
CA VAL A 63 7.30 -12.46 -29.58
C VAL A 63 7.45 -11.21 -30.43
N VAL A 64 8.05 -10.15 -29.88
CA VAL A 64 8.28 -8.90 -30.62
C VAL A 64 9.72 -8.43 -30.45
N SER A 65 10.47 -8.47 -31.56
CA SER A 65 11.75 -7.77 -31.70
C SER A 65 11.52 -6.45 -32.44
N SER A 66 11.63 -5.31 -31.74
CA SER A 66 11.26 -4.00 -32.30
C SER A 66 12.21 -3.49 -33.38
N GLN A 67 13.51 -3.84 -33.29
CA GLN A 67 14.56 -3.39 -34.20
C GLN A 67 15.54 -4.51 -34.60
N GLY A 68 15.41 -5.71 -34.04
CA GLY A 68 16.36 -6.80 -34.23
C GLY A 68 15.85 -7.94 -35.11
N ASN A 69 16.61 -9.04 -35.09
CA ASN A 69 16.26 -10.30 -35.74
C ASN A 69 15.63 -11.27 -34.75
N VAL A 70 14.89 -12.25 -35.26
CA VAL A 70 14.37 -13.37 -34.48
C VAL A 70 14.94 -14.67 -35.03
N VAL A 71 15.39 -15.55 -34.15
CA VAL A 71 15.87 -16.90 -34.46
C VAL A 71 15.01 -17.89 -33.68
N LEU A 72 14.35 -18.79 -34.39
CA LEU A 72 13.62 -19.92 -33.84
C LEU A 72 14.34 -21.20 -34.29
N GLU A 73 15.08 -21.85 -33.39
CA GLU A 73 15.69 -23.14 -33.67
C GLU A 73 14.64 -24.27 -33.61
N SER A 74 15.03 -25.46 -34.06
CA SER A 74 14.15 -26.64 -34.06
C SER A 74 13.54 -26.90 -32.67
N GLY A 75 12.23 -27.14 -32.62
CA GLY A 75 11.48 -27.37 -31.40
C GLY A 75 10.91 -26.11 -30.74
N SER A 76 11.28 -24.91 -31.22
CA SER A 76 10.73 -23.66 -30.68
C SER A 76 9.25 -23.50 -31.04
N LEU A 77 8.48 -22.88 -30.14
CA LEU A 77 7.07 -22.56 -30.34
C LEU A 77 6.81 -21.09 -29.98
N VAL A 78 6.00 -20.42 -30.80
CA VAL A 78 5.32 -19.17 -30.45
C VAL A 78 3.83 -19.38 -30.66
N SER A 79 3.03 -19.38 -29.60
CA SER A 79 1.58 -19.63 -29.72
C SER A 79 0.81 -18.39 -30.21
N GLY A 80 1.37 -17.19 -30.03
CA GLY A 80 0.80 -15.92 -30.50
C GLY A 80 1.48 -15.42 -31.77
N ASP A 81 1.45 -14.10 -31.93
CA ASP A 81 2.06 -13.40 -33.06
C ASP A 81 3.57 -13.25 -32.88
N LEU A 82 4.29 -13.26 -34.01
CA LEU A 82 5.72 -12.99 -34.08
C LEU A 82 5.97 -11.73 -34.92
N THR A 83 6.60 -10.73 -34.31
CA THR A 83 7.05 -9.52 -34.99
C THR A 83 8.58 -9.41 -34.96
N TYR A 84 9.19 -9.09 -36.10
CA TYR A 84 10.65 -8.90 -36.24
C TYR A 84 10.97 -7.75 -37.19
N ALA A 85 12.14 -7.11 -37.04
CA ALA A 85 12.50 -5.95 -37.86
C ALA A 85 13.47 -6.27 -39.00
N THR A 86 14.47 -7.14 -38.75
CA THR A 86 15.55 -7.40 -39.72
C THR A 86 15.39 -8.74 -40.42
N THR A 87 15.92 -9.82 -39.85
CA THR A 87 15.86 -11.19 -40.39
C THR A 87 15.08 -12.12 -39.45
N LEU A 88 14.46 -13.14 -40.04
CA LEU A 88 13.84 -14.25 -39.33
C LEU A 88 14.50 -15.55 -39.81
N THR A 89 15.13 -16.28 -38.90
CA THR A 89 15.55 -17.67 -39.13
C THR A 89 14.57 -18.57 -38.40
N ASN A 90 13.72 -19.30 -39.12
CA ASN A 90 12.64 -20.08 -38.50
C ASN A 90 12.72 -21.56 -38.86
N SER A 91 13.11 -22.37 -37.86
CA SER A 91 13.00 -23.83 -37.86
C SER A 91 12.01 -24.33 -36.79
N GLY A 92 11.22 -23.44 -36.19
CA GLY A 92 10.22 -23.71 -35.17
C GLY A 92 8.78 -23.60 -35.68
N THR A 93 7.83 -23.45 -34.76
CA THR A 93 6.40 -23.26 -35.05
C THR A 93 5.93 -21.90 -34.54
N VAL A 94 5.20 -21.16 -35.37
CA VAL A 94 4.45 -19.97 -34.98
C VAL A 94 2.98 -20.22 -35.30
N GLN A 95 2.10 -20.11 -34.31
CA GLN A 95 0.67 -20.36 -34.49
C GLN A 95 -0.11 -19.10 -34.89
N GLY A 96 0.36 -17.92 -34.46
CA GLY A 96 -0.19 -16.64 -34.88
C GLY A 96 0.44 -16.09 -36.17
N THR A 97 0.31 -14.79 -36.35
CA THR A 97 0.78 -14.06 -37.53
C THR A 97 2.27 -13.76 -37.43
N ILE A 98 2.99 -13.93 -38.54
CA ILE A 98 4.38 -13.49 -38.68
C ILE A 98 4.40 -12.16 -39.42
N SER A 99 4.89 -11.09 -38.76
CA SER A 99 4.96 -9.74 -39.31
C SER A 99 6.39 -9.20 -39.30
N ARG A 100 6.85 -8.69 -40.45
CA ARG A 100 8.12 -7.97 -40.53
C ARG A 100 7.87 -6.47 -40.41
N GLN A 101 8.12 -5.90 -39.24
CA GLN A 101 7.84 -4.50 -38.95
C GLN A 101 8.80 -3.96 -37.88
N THR A 102 9.36 -2.78 -38.13
CA THR A 102 10.01 -1.98 -37.08
C THR A 102 8.95 -1.32 -36.22
N THR A 103 9.05 -1.47 -34.90
CA THR A 103 8.17 -0.80 -33.93
C THR A 103 8.96 0.19 -33.08
N SER A 104 8.28 1.08 -32.37
CA SER A 104 8.97 1.98 -31.44
C SER A 104 9.79 1.16 -30.43
N PRO A 105 11.00 1.58 -30.06
CA PRO A 105 11.81 0.83 -29.11
C PRO A 105 11.11 0.71 -27.74
N PHE A 106 11.27 -0.43 -27.09
CA PHE A 106 11.02 -0.62 -25.67
C PHE A 106 12.05 0.16 -24.87
N THR A 107 11.59 0.96 -23.90
CA THR A 107 12.46 1.79 -23.06
C THR A 107 12.17 1.56 -21.60
N ALA A 108 13.23 1.48 -20.79
CA ALA A 108 13.16 1.57 -19.34
C ALA A 108 14.38 2.34 -18.83
N ALA A 109 14.15 3.38 -18.03
CA ALA A 109 15.22 4.17 -17.45
C ALA A 109 15.95 3.38 -16.36
N VAL A 110 17.28 3.49 -16.31
CA VAL A 110 18.06 2.96 -15.19
C VAL A 110 17.61 3.68 -13.91
N PRO A 111 17.14 2.95 -12.89
CA PRO A 111 16.80 3.53 -11.59
C PRO A 111 17.95 4.36 -11.03
N ALA A 112 17.65 5.46 -10.37
CA ALA A 112 18.66 6.22 -9.64
C ALA A 112 19.26 5.35 -8.53
N ALA A 113 20.58 5.45 -8.35
CA ALA A 113 21.26 4.76 -7.25
C ALA A 113 20.72 5.26 -5.91
N CYS A 114 20.36 4.32 -5.02
CA CYS A 114 19.92 4.66 -3.67
C CYS A 114 21.11 5.13 -2.81
N GLY A 115 20.89 6.16 -1.98
CA GLY A 115 21.98 6.96 -1.42
C GLY A 115 22.59 6.48 -0.10
N SER A 116 21.93 5.62 0.67
CA SER A 116 22.50 5.10 1.92
C SER A 116 22.03 3.68 2.17
N TYR A 117 22.97 2.75 2.28
CA TYR A 117 22.70 1.41 2.78
C TYR A 117 22.18 1.53 4.21
N ARG A 118 21.14 0.76 4.56
CA ARG A 118 20.63 0.82 5.94
C ARG A 118 21.78 0.45 6.89
N THR A 119 22.13 1.34 7.81
CA THR A 119 23.03 1.04 8.93
C THR A 119 22.40 -0.08 9.74
N ALA A 120 23.16 -1.10 10.16
CA ALA A 120 22.54 -2.13 10.99
C ALA A 120 22.03 -1.50 12.30
N PRO A 121 20.97 -2.05 12.90
CA PRO A 121 20.41 -1.48 14.11
C PRO A 121 21.12 -2.01 15.34
N THR A 122 21.44 -1.08 16.23
CA THR A 122 21.44 -1.32 17.67
C THR A 122 20.06 -1.85 18.08
N SER A 123 19.91 -3.15 18.37
CA SER A 123 18.80 -3.85 19.07
C SER A 123 17.32 -3.45 18.85
N SER A 124 16.98 -2.53 17.94
CA SER A 124 15.68 -1.86 17.87
C SER A 124 15.04 -1.77 16.48
N ASN A 125 15.71 -2.14 15.38
CA ASN A 125 15.06 -2.24 14.05
C ASN A 125 15.26 -3.63 13.42
N ASN A 126 14.33 -4.54 13.65
CA ASN A 126 14.39 -5.93 13.18
C ASN A 126 14.09 -6.08 11.67
N TRP A 127 14.87 -5.40 10.80
CA TRP A 127 14.60 -5.30 9.35
C TRP A 127 14.91 -6.58 8.57
N VAL A 128 15.87 -7.36 9.06
CA VAL A 128 16.11 -8.73 8.61
C VAL A 128 16.32 -9.63 9.83
N THR A 129 15.63 -10.77 9.85
CA THR A 129 15.74 -11.81 10.88
C THR A 129 16.37 -13.08 10.30
N GLY A 130 16.76 -14.01 11.17
CA GLY A 130 17.35 -15.29 10.77
C GLY A 130 18.88 -15.24 10.71
N ASN A 131 19.49 -16.19 9.99
CA ASN A 131 20.94 -16.29 9.90
C ASN A 131 21.45 -15.73 8.57
N PHE A 132 22.16 -14.60 8.65
CA PHE A 132 22.71 -13.86 7.52
C PHE A 132 23.99 -13.14 7.94
N THR A 133 24.77 -12.69 6.96
CA THR A 133 25.86 -11.73 7.15
C THR A 133 25.50 -10.44 6.41
N TYR A 134 25.73 -9.28 7.03
CA TYR A 134 25.54 -7.98 6.41
C TYR A 134 26.73 -7.06 6.67
N ASP A 135 27.40 -6.63 5.60
CA ASP A 135 28.45 -5.61 5.67
C ASP A 135 27.80 -4.23 5.54
N GLN A 136 27.77 -3.47 6.63
CA GLN A 136 27.12 -2.16 6.68
C GLN A 136 27.87 -1.08 5.89
N THR A 137 29.19 -1.23 5.73
CA THR A 137 30.01 -0.25 5.03
C THR A 137 29.82 -0.39 3.53
N ARG A 138 29.72 -1.64 3.08
CA ARG A 138 29.54 -1.95 1.66
C ARG A 138 28.07 -2.08 1.25
N GLY A 139 27.16 -2.36 2.17
CA GLY A 139 25.77 -2.67 1.88
C GLY A 139 25.54 -4.11 1.40
N ASP A 140 26.47 -5.02 1.65
CA ASP A 140 26.44 -6.39 1.12
C ASP A 140 25.67 -7.34 2.05
N LEU A 141 24.55 -7.90 1.58
CA LEU A 141 23.79 -8.93 2.29
C LEU A 141 24.14 -10.33 1.74
N THR A 142 24.47 -11.26 2.63
CA THR A 142 24.77 -12.66 2.27
C THR A 142 23.98 -13.62 3.14
N VAL A 143 23.33 -14.59 2.50
CA VAL A 143 22.72 -15.76 3.15
C VAL A 143 23.33 -17.01 2.51
N SER A 144 24.06 -17.79 3.29
CA SER A 144 24.86 -18.91 2.78
C SER A 144 24.85 -20.11 3.72
N GLY A 145 25.12 -21.31 3.21
CA GLY A 145 25.29 -22.52 4.05
C GLY A 145 23.98 -23.14 4.55
N GLY A 146 22.91 -23.08 3.76
CA GLY A 146 21.61 -23.66 4.07
C GLY A 146 20.76 -22.83 5.03
N HIS A 147 21.17 -21.59 5.28
CA HIS A 147 20.51 -20.70 6.22
C HIS A 147 19.28 -20.02 5.62
N ALA A 148 18.39 -19.56 6.50
CA ALA A 148 17.23 -18.77 6.12
C ALA A 148 17.30 -17.40 6.80
N ALA A 149 16.98 -16.35 6.04
CA ALA A 149 16.78 -15.01 6.54
C ALA A 149 15.43 -14.47 6.05
N THR A 150 14.81 -13.56 6.79
CA THR A 150 13.51 -12.96 6.41
C THR A 150 13.59 -11.45 6.45
N LEU A 151 13.25 -10.78 5.35
CA LEU A 151 13.09 -9.32 5.32
C LEU A 151 11.71 -8.94 5.87
N ALA A 152 11.69 -7.93 6.73
CA ALA A 152 10.45 -7.24 7.08
C ALA A 152 9.88 -6.52 5.85
N ASN A 153 8.60 -6.14 5.87
CA ASN A 153 8.02 -5.33 4.80
C ASN A 153 8.74 -3.97 4.72
N GLY A 154 8.98 -3.49 3.50
CA GLY A 154 9.58 -2.18 3.29
C GLY A 154 10.50 -2.09 2.08
N THR A 155 11.09 -0.90 1.91
CA THR A 155 12.07 -0.62 0.86
C THR A 155 13.49 -0.60 1.44
N TYR A 156 14.40 -1.28 0.75
CA TYR A 156 15.79 -1.49 1.14
C TYR A 156 16.74 -0.94 0.09
N CYS A 157 17.83 -0.33 0.55
CA CYS A 157 18.98 0.00 -0.30
C CYS A 157 20.10 -0.96 0.07
N LEU A 158 20.49 -1.82 -0.87
CA LEU A 158 21.57 -2.79 -0.71
C LEU A 158 22.57 -2.64 -1.86
N HIS A 159 23.82 -3.02 -1.63
CA HIS A 159 24.82 -3.08 -2.68
C HIS A 159 24.77 -4.43 -3.39
N ASN A 160 25.32 -5.48 -2.78
CA ASN A 160 25.18 -6.84 -3.25
C ASN A 160 24.19 -7.65 -2.41
N VAL A 161 23.51 -8.59 -3.06
CA VAL A 161 22.74 -9.65 -2.38
C VAL A 161 23.25 -10.99 -2.89
N THR A 162 23.73 -11.84 -1.98
CA THR A 162 24.27 -13.16 -2.31
C THR A 162 23.50 -14.26 -1.57
N LEU A 163 22.90 -15.20 -2.31
CA LEU A 163 22.20 -16.37 -1.77
C LEU A 163 22.88 -17.64 -2.30
N SER A 164 23.37 -18.50 -1.42
CA SER A 164 24.13 -19.69 -1.84
C SER A 164 23.97 -20.89 -0.90
N GLY A 165 24.38 -22.07 -1.38
CA GLY A 165 24.46 -23.29 -0.56
C GLY A 165 23.13 -23.76 0.04
N GLY A 166 22.03 -23.66 -0.70
CA GLY A 166 20.67 -24.02 -0.27
C GLY A 166 19.96 -22.94 0.54
N SER A 167 20.54 -21.75 0.67
CA SER A 167 20.00 -20.71 1.55
C SER A 167 18.80 -19.99 0.96
N THR A 168 17.96 -19.42 1.83
CA THR A 168 16.74 -18.72 1.43
C THR A 168 16.66 -17.30 2.01
N LEU A 169 16.15 -16.37 1.20
CA LEU A 169 15.75 -15.04 1.64
C LEU A 169 14.24 -14.88 1.48
N THR A 170 13.55 -14.86 2.61
CA THR A 170 12.09 -14.89 2.71
C THR A 170 11.50 -13.49 2.79
N VAL A 171 10.35 -13.28 2.16
CA VAL A 171 9.49 -12.11 2.36
C VAL A 171 8.05 -12.53 2.62
N ASN A 172 7.38 -11.85 3.56
CA ASN A 172 6.01 -12.16 3.99
C ASN A 172 4.97 -11.10 3.60
N GLY A 173 5.40 -10.08 2.85
CA GLY A 173 4.60 -8.95 2.43
C GLY A 173 5.42 -8.08 1.47
N ALA A 174 4.99 -6.84 1.25
CA ALA A 174 5.60 -5.96 0.26
C ALA A 174 7.07 -5.61 0.62
N VAL A 175 7.98 -6.01 -0.25
CA VAL A 175 9.42 -5.74 -0.17
C VAL A 175 9.93 -5.21 -1.52
N VAL A 176 10.65 -4.09 -1.47
CA VAL A 176 11.38 -3.54 -2.61
C VAL A 176 12.87 -3.51 -2.26
N ILE A 177 13.69 -4.17 -3.06
CA ILE A 177 15.15 -4.15 -2.94
C ILE A 177 15.71 -3.26 -4.06
N ASN A 178 16.16 -2.06 -3.68
CA ASN A 178 16.94 -1.18 -4.54
C ASN A 178 18.42 -1.59 -4.46
N LEU A 179 18.96 -2.11 -5.55
CA LEU A 179 20.33 -2.59 -5.65
C LEU A 179 21.22 -1.58 -6.37
N THR A 180 22.44 -1.42 -5.86
CA THR A 180 23.50 -0.65 -6.55
C THR A 180 24.63 -1.54 -7.08
N GLY A 181 24.69 -2.80 -6.64
CA GLY A 181 25.61 -3.84 -7.09
C GLY A 181 24.89 -5.04 -7.69
N GLN A 182 25.47 -6.23 -7.52
CA GLN A 182 25.00 -7.47 -8.12
C GLN A 182 24.06 -8.25 -7.19
N LEU A 183 23.05 -8.88 -7.79
CA LEU A 183 22.27 -9.94 -7.19
C LEU A 183 22.77 -11.29 -7.69
N ASN A 184 23.25 -12.13 -6.78
CA ASN A 184 23.71 -13.47 -7.08
C ASN A 184 23.01 -14.50 -6.17
N ALA A 185 21.93 -15.09 -6.67
CA ALA A 185 21.28 -16.22 -6.03
C ALA A 185 21.69 -17.50 -6.77
N SER A 186 22.90 -18.00 -6.50
CA SER A 186 23.44 -19.21 -7.13
C SER A 186 23.50 -20.35 -6.11
N GLY A 187 22.56 -21.29 -6.25
CA GLY A 187 22.33 -22.36 -5.30
C GLY A 187 21.56 -21.93 -4.05
N GLY A 188 21.10 -20.68 -3.97
CA GLY A 188 20.15 -20.18 -2.97
C GLY A 188 18.95 -19.52 -3.65
N SER A 189 17.93 -19.11 -2.91
CA SER A 189 16.68 -18.61 -3.51
C SER A 189 15.90 -17.60 -2.69
N PHE A 190 15.01 -16.90 -3.37
CA PHE A 190 13.99 -16.07 -2.75
C PHE A 190 12.74 -16.89 -2.44
N VAL A 191 12.17 -16.67 -1.26
CA VAL A 191 10.89 -17.25 -0.86
C VAL A 191 9.90 -16.13 -0.59
N ASN A 192 9.01 -15.87 -1.55
CA ASN A 192 7.93 -14.91 -1.36
C ASN A 192 6.67 -15.68 -0.96
N THR A 193 6.37 -15.71 0.33
CA THR A 193 5.29 -16.53 0.89
C THR A 193 3.89 -16.02 0.51
N THR A 194 3.80 -14.83 -0.06
CA THR A 194 2.54 -14.28 -0.56
C THR A 194 2.15 -14.83 -1.93
N ASN A 195 3.07 -15.51 -2.63
CA ASN A 195 2.91 -15.95 -4.04
C ASN A 195 2.54 -14.82 -5.02
N ARG A 196 2.71 -13.56 -4.61
CA ARG A 196 2.42 -12.37 -5.42
C ARG A 196 3.74 -11.73 -5.82
N PRO A 197 4.16 -11.82 -7.09
CA PRO A 197 5.43 -11.24 -7.55
C PRO A 197 5.56 -9.73 -7.26
N ALA A 198 4.45 -9.00 -7.20
CA ALA A 198 4.44 -7.58 -6.82
C ALA A 198 4.93 -7.30 -5.38
N ASN A 199 4.86 -8.29 -4.49
CA ASN A 199 5.36 -8.17 -3.11
C ASN A 199 6.87 -8.39 -2.98
N LEU A 200 7.56 -8.82 -4.05
CA LEU A 200 9.01 -8.87 -4.08
C LEU A 200 9.52 -8.21 -5.36
N GLN A 201 9.93 -6.95 -5.25
CA GLN A 201 10.45 -6.20 -6.38
C GLN A 201 11.94 -5.97 -6.20
N ILE A 202 12.69 -6.19 -7.25
CA ILE A 202 14.13 -5.96 -7.32
C ILE A 202 14.35 -4.89 -8.40
N SER A 203 14.84 -3.73 -8.00
CA SER A 203 15.14 -2.61 -8.89
C SER A 203 16.62 -2.30 -8.76
N THR A 204 17.37 -2.29 -9.86
CA THR A 204 18.82 -2.09 -9.78
C THR A 204 19.30 -0.91 -10.61
N SER A 205 20.11 -0.05 -9.99
CA SER A 205 20.87 1.01 -10.66
C SER A 205 22.20 0.49 -11.22
N TYR A 206 22.56 -0.77 -10.97
CA TYR A 206 23.81 -1.36 -11.44
C TYR A 206 23.85 -1.43 -12.96
N THR A 207 24.91 -0.89 -13.55
CA THR A 207 25.21 -1.00 -14.97
C THR A 207 26.43 -1.88 -15.18
N GLY A 208 26.30 -2.94 -15.95
CA GLY A 208 27.38 -3.89 -16.15
C GLY A 208 26.89 -5.23 -16.65
N ASN A 209 27.77 -6.23 -16.58
CA ASN A 209 27.42 -7.61 -16.88
C ASN A 209 27.14 -8.36 -15.58
N ASN A 210 26.33 -9.42 -15.67
CA ASN A 210 26.01 -10.34 -14.58
C ASN A 210 25.39 -9.68 -13.34
N GLY A 211 24.71 -8.55 -13.51
CA GLY A 211 24.10 -7.84 -12.39
C GLY A 211 22.97 -8.59 -11.72
N VAL A 212 22.24 -9.47 -12.42
CA VAL A 212 21.26 -10.37 -11.80
C VAL A 212 21.48 -11.79 -12.28
N THR A 213 21.82 -12.69 -11.36
CA THR A 213 21.97 -14.12 -11.61
C THR A 213 21.08 -14.88 -10.65
N LEU A 214 20.13 -15.65 -11.19
CA LEU A 214 19.27 -16.56 -10.44
C LEU A 214 19.53 -17.97 -10.97
N SER A 215 20.22 -18.80 -10.18
CA SER A 215 20.55 -20.16 -10.56
C SER A 215 20.34 -21.16 -9.43
N GLY A 216 19.84 -22.34 -9.77
CA GLY A 216 19.49 -23.37 -8.79
C GLY A 216 18.00 -23.37 -8.45
N GLY A 217 17.38 -24.54 -8.55
CA GLY A 217 15.94 -24.71 -8.55
C GLY A 217 15.27 -24.51 -7.20
N THR A 218 14.48 -23.44 -7.11
CA THR A 218 13.22 -23.32 -6.34
C THR A 218 12.37 -22.21 -6.98
N ASN A 219 11.06 -22.24 -6.77
CA ASN A 219 10.11 -21.29 -7.35
C ASN A 219 10.29 -19.89 -6.73
N ALA A 220 10.64 -18.89 -7.54
CA ALA A 220 10.78 -17.51 -7.07
C ALA A 220 9.68 -16.61 -7.63
N TYR A 221 8.88 -16.01 -6.76
CA TYR A 221 7.83 -15.05 -7.13
C TYR A 221 8.34 -13.62 -6.95
N LEU A 222 8.73 -12.95 -8.04
CA LEU A 222 9.36 -11.64 -8.00
C LEU A 222 9.25 -10.86 -9.32
N LYS A 223 9.41 -9.54 -9.24
CA LYS A 223 9.62 -8.66 -10.40
C LYS A 223 11.05 -8.10 -10.40
N VAL A 224 11.72 -8.08 -11.55
CA VAL A 224 13.10 -7.53 -11.68
C VAL A 224 13.15 -6.43 -12.73
N LEU A 225 13.52 -5.22 -12.31
CA LEU A 225 13.85 -4.08 -13.16
C LEU A 225 15.37 -3.84 -13.15
N ALA A 226 16.05 -4.29 -14.20
CA ALA A 226 17.49 -4.24 -14.37
C ALA A 226 17.91 -3.71 -15.77
N PRO A 227 17.41 -2.54 -16.21
CA PRO A 227 17.63 -2.06 -17.58
C PRO A 227 19.09 -1.74 -17.90
N GLY A 228 19.95 -1.56 -16.89
CA GLY A 228 21.38 -1.29 -17.04
C GLY A 228 22.27 -2.53 -17.13
N THR A 229 21.75 -3.73 -16.84
CA THR A 229 22.55 -4.95 -16.67
C THR A 229 21.86 -6.22 -17.17
N SER A 230 22.61 -7.29 -17.38
CA SER A 230 22.07 -8.59 -17.77
C SER A 230 21.33 -9.31 -16.62
N ILE A 231 20.27 -10.03 -16.98
CA ILE A 231 19.59 -11.02 -16.15
C ILE A 231 19.91 -12.41 -16.71
N THR A 232 20.37 -13.32 -15.85
CA THR A 232 20.67 -14.72 -16.19
C THR A 232 19.89 -15.68 -15.31
N LEU A 233 19.12 -16.58 -15.94
CA LEU A 233 18.42 -17.69 -15.31
C LEU A 233 19.06 -19.01 -15.73
N SER A 234 19.35 -19.91 -14.78
CA SER A 234 19.89 -21.23 -15.07
C SER A 234 19.58 -22.27 -14.00
N GLY A 235 19.87 -23.55 -14.25
CA GLY A 235 19.77 -24.60 -13.23
C GLY A 235 18.33 -24.94 -12.78
N GLY A 236 17.35 -24.75 -13.67
CA GLY A 236 15.96 -25.16 -13.47
C GLY A 236 15.16 -24.26 -12.54
N SER A 237 15.51 -22.96 -12.44
CA SER A 237 14.83 -21.99 -11.57
C SER A 237 13.52 -21.50 -12.19
N PRO A 238 12.33 -21.88 -11.68
CA PRO A 238 11.06 -21.35 -12.15
C PRO A 238 10.87 -19.94 -11.58
N ILE A 239 10.63 -18.97 -12.45
CA ILE A 239 10.35 -17.58 -12.06
C ILE A 239 8.88 -17.29 -12.31
N PHE A 240 8.20 -16.79 -11.29
CA PHE A 240 6.84 -16.27 -11.38
C PHE A 240 6.91 -14.75 -11.26
N GLY A 241 6.44 -14.01 -12.27
CA GLY A 241 6.45 -12.55 -12.25
C GLY A 241 6.89 -11.94 -13.57
N ALA A 242 7.78 -10.95 -13.53
CA ALA A 242 8.17 -10.23 -14.73
C ALA A 242 9.62 -9.74 -14.66
N LEU A 243 10.30 -9.72 -15.81
CA LEU A 243 11.73 -9.45 -15.91
C LEU A 243 11.97 -8.41 -17.00
N VAL A 244 12.68 -7.34 -16.65
CA VAL A 244 13.14 -6.31 -17.57
C VAL A 244 14.64 -6.16 -17.38
N GLY A 245 15.44 -6.69 -18.31
CA GLY A 245 16.91 -6.62 -18.27
C GLY A 245 17.48 -5.87 -19.47
N LYS A 246 18.75 -5.46 -19.40
CA LYS A 246 19.50 -5.07 -20.60
C LYS A 246 19.57 -6.23 -21.58
N THR A 247 20.02 -7.38 -21.09
CA THR A 247 19.92 -8.65 -21.79
C THR A 247 19.26 -9.66 -20.87
N LEU A 248 18.55 -10.63 -21.44
CA LEU A 248 17.99 -11.74 -20.70
C LEU A 248 18.48 -13.06 -21.30
N THR A 249 19.11 -13.90 -20.47
CA THR A 249 19.53 -15.25 -20.85
C THR A 249 18.85 -16.26 -19.94
N VAL A 250 18.09 -17.18 -20.53
CA VAL A 250 17.39 -18.25 -19.83
C VAL A 250 17.95 -19.58 -20.30
N SER A 251 18.44 -20.40 -19.37
CA SER A 251 19.11 -21.66 -19.68
C SER A 251 18.80 -22.75 -18.65
N GLY A 252 19.31 -23.97 -18.88
CA GLY A 252 19.26 -25.05 -17.90
C GLY A 252 17.84 -25.43 -17.47
N ASN A 253 16.88 -25.44 -18.40
CA ASN A 253 15.47 -25.77 -18.17
C ASN A 253 14.73 -24.82 -17.23
N SER A 254 15.23 -23.59 -17.06
CA SER A 254 14.49 -22.55 -16.32
C SER A 254 13.24 -22.16 -17.09
N VAL A 255 12.15 -21.90 -16.36
CA VAL A 255 10.84 -21.53 -16.92
C VAL A 255 10.41 -20.19 -16.35
N ILE A 256 9.61 -19.44 -17.11
CA ILE A 256 9.08 -18.16 -16.66
C ILE A 256 7.56 -18.15 -16.81
N HIS A 257 6.88 -17.88 -15.70
CA HIS A 257 5.45 -17.68 -15.62
C HIS A 257 5.19 -16.19 -15.46
N TYR A 258 4.79 -15.53 -16.54
CA TYR A 258 4.45 -14.11 -16.53
C TYR A 258 3.20 -13.86 -15.68
N ASP A 259 3.31 -13.03 -14.65
CA ASP A 259 2.14 -12.59 -13.89
C ASP A 259 1.38 -11.50 -14.67
N THR A 260 0.21 -11.87 -15.17
CA THR A 260 -0.68 -10.99 -15.95
C THR A 260 -1.39 -9.94 -15.10
N ARG A 261 -1.29 -10.04 -13.77
CA ARG A 261 -1.94 -9.10 -12.87
C ARG A 261 -1.45 -7.68 -13.11
N GLN A 262 -2.40 -6.80 -13.45
CA GLN A 262 -2.16 -5.38 -13.62
C GLN A 262 -1.95 -4.71 -12.24
N PRO A 263 -1.17 -3.62 -12.16
CA PRO A 263 -1.09 -2.82 -10.94
C PRO A 263 -2.48 -2.39 -10.46
N ASP A 264 -2.66 -2.37 -9.14
CA ASP A 264 -3.83 -1.76 -8.54
C ASP A 264 -3.79 -0.25 -8.75
N THR A 265 -4.81 0.27 -9.41
CA THR A 265 -4.96 1.70 -9.72
C THR A 265 -6.33 2.21 -9.26
N THR A 266 -7.09 1.37 -8.56
CA THR A 266 -8.45 1.70 -8.13
C THR A 266 -8.38 2.27 -6.73
N PRO A 267 -8.82 3.52 -6.49
CA PRO A 267 -8.91 4.01 -5.13
C PRO A 267 -9.87 3.20 -4.26
N PRO A 268 -9.59 3.07 -2.96
CA PRO A 268 -10.49 2.39 -2.03
C PRO A 268 -11.82 3.15 -1.91
N ARG A 269 -12.82 2.55 -1.26
CA ARG A 269 -14.09 3.20 -0.90
C ARG A 269 -14.10 3.53 0.58
N VAL A 270 -14.61 4.70 0.94
CA VAL A 270 -14.77 5.14 2.33
C VAL A 270 -16.10 5.89 2.51
N ALA A 271 -16.78 5.63 3.62
CA ALA A 271 -18.02 6.30 4.01
C ALA A 271 -17.98 6.62 5.51
N ILE A 272 -18.54 7.78 5.89
CA ILE A 272 -18.84 8.10 7.29
C ILE A 272 -20.31 7.73 7.53
N ILE A 273 -20.57 6.95 8.56
CA ILE A 273 -21.92 6.49 8.94
C ILE A 273 -22.44 7.25 10.16
N SER A 274 -21.55 7.57 11.11
CA SER A 274 -21.86 8.40 12.26
C SER A 274 -20.72 9.38 12.52
N PRO A 275 -21.01 10.65 12.88
CA PRO A 275 -22.35 11.25 12.88
C PRO A 275 -22.92 11.38 11.45
N VAL A 276 -24.24 11.57 11.34
CA VAL A 276 -24.89 11.82 10.05
C VAL A 276 -24.52 13.22 9.55
N ASP A 277 -24.41 13.39 8.24
CA ASP A 277 -24.13 14.69 7.63
C ASP A 277 -25.16 15.75 8.03
N ASN A 278 -24.67 16.96 8.32
CA ASN A 278 -25.41 18.12 8.83
C ASN A 278 -26.08 17.94 10.20
N SER A 279 -25.62 16.97 11.00
CA SER A 279 -26.06 16.80 12.38
C SER A 279 -25.61 17.95 13.29
N THR A 280 -26.32 18.14 14.40
CA THR A 280 -25.98 19.11 15.46
C THR A 280 -25.52 18.41 16.73
N SER A 281 -24.62 19.03 17.48
CA SER A 281 -24.14 18.53 18.78
C SER A 281 -23.97 19.68 19.77
N THR A 282 -24.20 19.44 21.06
CA THR A 282 -23.81 20.38 22.13
C THR A 282 -22.45 20.03 22.75
N SER A 283 -21.97 18.80 22.53
CA SER A 283 -20.69 18.31 23.03
C SER A 283 -19.52 18.97 22.32
N ALA A 284 -18.41 19.14 23.04
CA ALA A 284 -17.16 19.68 22.50
C ALA A 284 -16.39 18.70 21.61
N SER A 285 -16.82 17.45 21.54
CA SER A 285 -16.26 16.45 20.63
C SER A 285 -17.33 15.46 20.17
N VAL A 286 -17.01 14.67 19.14
CA VAL A 286 -17.87 13.63 18.60
C VAL A 286 -17.07 12.38 18.23
N ALA A 287 -17.64 11.20 18.49
CA ALA A 287 -17.13 9.94 17.97
C ALA A 287 -17.54 9.78 16.51
N VAL A 288 -16.62 9.32 15.67
CA VAL A 288 -16.85 9.14 14.22
C VAL A 288 -16.67 7.67 13.88
N SER A 289 -17.58 7.12 13.09
CA SER A 289 -17.49 5.75 12.59
C SER A 289 -18.01 5.64 11.17
N GLY A 290 -17.58 4.59 10.48
CA GLY A 290 -17.94 4.40 9.09
C GLY A 290 -17.54 3.04 8.54
N THR A 291 -17.58 2.94 7.22
CA THR A 291 -17.15 1.76 6.47
C THR A 291 -16.04 2.13 5.49
N ALA A 292 -15.20 1.15 5.16
CA ALA A 292 -14.23 1.25 4.10
C ALA A 292 -13.98 -0.11 3.46
N SER A 293 -13.68 -0.14 2.16
CA SER A 293 -13.44 -1.38 1.43
C SER A 293 -12.56 -1.16 0.21
N ASP A 294 -11.78 -2.17 -0.15
CA ASP A 294 -10.91 -2.19 -1.33
C ASP A 294 -10.88 -3.63 -1.88
N ASN A 295 -11.95 -4.02 -2.59
CA ASN A 295 -12.32 -5.42 -2.83
C ASN A 295 -12.54 -5.79 -4.32
N GLY A 296 -11.98 -5.02 -5.25
CA GLY A 296 -11.95 -5.29 -6.69
C GLY A 296 -10.89 -6.31 -7.12
N SER A 297 -10.90 -6.65 -8.41
CA SER A 297 -10.07 -7.74 -8.96
C SER A 297 -8.57 -7.46 -8.94
N ASN A 298 -8.12 -6.22 -8.76
CA ASN A 298 -6.70 -5.90 -8.61
C ASN A 298 -6.36 -5.31 -7.25
N ASP A 299 -7.38 -4.99 -6.45
CA ASP A 299 -7.30 -4.25 -5.20
C ASP A 299 -6.33 -4.92 -4.21
N THR A 300 -5.62 -4.09 -3.47
CA THR A 300 -4.53 -4.49 -2.57
C THR A 300 -4.92 -4.46 -1.09
N GLY A 301 -6.16 -4.06 -0.80
CA GLY A 301 -6.65 -3.90 0.55
C GLY A 301 -6.22 -2.57 1.16
N LEU A 302 -6.89 -2.19 2.24
CA LEU A 302 -6.63 -0.93 2.94
C LEU A 302 -5.31 -0.97 3.71
N ALA A 303 -4.52 0.09 3.56
CA ALA A 303 -3.34 0.35 4.37
C ALA A 303 -3.68 1.13 5.65
N ASN A 304 -4.47 2.20 5.52
CA ASN A 304 -4.90 3.01 6.66
C ASN A 304 -6.16 3.81 6.35
N ILE A 305 -6.78 4.30 7.43
CA ILE A 305 -7.89 5.26 7.40
C ILE A 305 -7.55 6.39 8.37
N THR A 306 -7.73 7.63 7.95
CA THR A 306 -7.58 8.81 8.80
C THR A 306 -8.84 9.66 8.81
N VAL A 307 -9.11 10.32 9.93
CA VAL A 307 -10.19 11.30 10.10
C VAL A 307 -9.56 12.61 10.55
N ASN A 308 -9.68 13.66 9.74
CA ASN A 308 -8.98 14.95 9.94
C ASN A 308 -7.46 14.78 10.21
N GLY A 309 -6.84 13.78 9.59
CA GLY A 309 -5.42 13.45 9.76
C GLY A 309 -5.10 12.53 10.95
N THR A 310 -6.06 12.24 11.83
CA THR A 310 -5.89 11.29 12.94
C THR A 310 -6.22 9.87 12.49
N ALA A 311 -5.35 8.89 12.79
CA ALA A 311 -5.59 7.50 12.42
C ALA A 311 -6.83 6.92 13.12
N ALA A 312 -7.71 6.26 12.36
CA ALA A 312 -8.87 5.54 12.87
C ALA A 312 -8.54 4.05 13.08
N SER A 313 -9.26 3.42 14.01
CA SER A 313 -9.22 1.96 14.17
C SER A 313 -10.05 1.30 13.07
N TYR A 314 -9.50 0.31 12.38
CA TYR A 314 -10.18 -0.42 11.29
C TYR A 314 -10.25 -1.91 11.60
N ASP A 315 -11.43 -2.49 11.44
CA ASP A 315 -11.67 -3.93 11.50
C ASP A 315 -11.90 -4.48 10.10
N SER A 316 -10.90 -5.20 9.58
CA SER A 316 -10.94 -5.80 8.24
C SER A 316 -11.94 -6.95 8.10
N ALA A 317 -12.38 -7.57 9.20
CA ALA A 317 -13.37 -8.65 9.15
C ALA A 317 -14.77 -8.11 8.85
N THR A 318 -15.08 -6.90 9.35
CA THR A 318 -16.38 -6.25 9.20
C THR A 318 -16.38 -5.11 8.18
N GLY A 319 -15.21 -4.63 7.76
CA GLY A 319 -15.07 -3.48 6.87
C GLY A 319 -15.45 -2.15 7.55
N THR A 320 -15.41 -2.10 8.88
CA THR A 320 -15.83 -0.95 9.68
C THR A 320 -14.63 -0.24 10.30
N TRP A 321 -14.76 1.07 10.49
CA TRP A 321 -13.76 1.86 11.18
C TRP A 321 -14.40 2.80 12.20
N SER A 322 -13.61 3.20 13.20
CA SER A 322 -14.04 4.15 14.24
C SER A 322 -12.89 4.98 14.80
N LEU A 323 -13.23 6.19 15.24
CA LEU A 323 -12.39 7.09 16.01
C LEU A 323 -13.24 7.66 17.16
N THR A 324 -12.75 7.53 18.39
CA THR A 324 -13.55 7.77 19.60
C THR A 324 -13.84 9.24 19.88
N SER A 325 -13.00 10.16 19.40
CA SER A 325 -13.17 11.60 19.64
C SER A 325 -12.50 12.45 18.56
N ILE A 326 -13.27 13.35 17.96
CA ILE A 326 -12.81 14.50 17.18
C ILE A 326 -13.32 15.76 17.88
N ASP A 327 -12.43 16.71 18.16
CA ASP A 327 -12.78 17.99 18.78
C ASP A 327 -13.61 18.86 17.83
N LEU A 328 -14.60 19.56 18.39
CA LEU A 328 -15.52 20.44 17.69
C LEU A 328 -15.42 21.87 18.23
N VAL A 329 -15.21 22.82 17.33
CA VAL A 329 -15.38 24.25 17.62
C VAL A 329 -16.85 24.64 17.53
N LEU A 330 -17.27 25.70 18.23
CA LEU A 330 -18.63 26.24 18.09
C LEU A 330 -18.88 26.63 16.62
N GLY A 331 -20.07 26.30 16.11
CA GLY A 331 -20.43 26.48 14.71
C GLY A 331 -20.13 25.24 13.87
N SER A 332 -19.90 25.45 12.57
CA SER A 332 -19.74 24.38 11.58
C SER A 332 -18.35 23.73 11.66
N ASN A 333 -18.31 22.39 11.70
CA ASN A 333 -17.09 21.59 11.68
C ASN A 333 -17.14 20.61 10.49
N THR A 334 -16.13 20.64 9.64
CA THR A 334 -15.97 19.64 8.57
C THR A 334 -15.16 18.46 9.09
N ILE A 335 -15.70 17.25 8.94
CA ILE A 335 -15.03 16.00 9.26
C ILE A 335 -14.72 15.28 7.95
N THR A 336 -13.44 15.06 7.67
CA THR A 336 -12.95 14.38 6.47
C THR A 336 -12.38 13.02 6.82
N ALA A 337 -12.93 11.96 6.25
CA ALA A 337 -12.32 10.63 6.30
C ALA A 337 -11.57 10.35 4.99
N VAL A 338 -10.34 9.85 5.09
CA VAL A 338 -9.49 9.44 3.96
C VAL A 338 -9.11 7.98 4.14
N ALA A 339 -9.34 7.17 3.11
CA ALA A 339 -8.84 5.80 3.05
C ALA A 339 -7.69 5.72 2.05
N THR A 340 -6.63 5.01 2.43
CA THR A 340 -5.46 4.74 1.59
C THR A 340 -5.30 3.24 1.45
N ASP A 341 -5.14 2.73 0.23
CA ASP A 341 -4.82 1.32 -0.01
C ASP A 341 -3.31 1.02 0.12
N ASN A 342 -2.92 -0.24 -0.04
CA ASN A 342 -1.52 -0.69 0.07
C ASN A 342 -0.63 -0.28 -1.12
N THR A 343 -1.21 0.28 -2.18
CA THR A 343 -0.49 0.88 -3.33
C THR A 343 -0.45 2.40 -3.30
N GLY A 344 -1.10 3.03 -2.31
CA GLY A 344 -1.15 4.47 -2.13
C GLY A 344 -2.30 5.16 -2.87
N ASN A 345 -3.22 4.44 -3.51
CA ASN A 345 -4.42 5.07 -4.03
C ASN A 345 -5.30 5.52 -2.86
N GLN A 346 -5.95 6.67 -3.03
CA GLN A 346 -6.69 7.34 -1.96
C GLN A 346 -8.07 7.76 -2.41
N SER A 347 -9.03 7.65 -1.50
CA SER A 347 -10.32 8.29 -1.61
C SER A 347 -10.68 9.01 -0.31
N SER A 348 -11.60 9.96 -0.40
CA SER A 348 -12.06 10.70 0.76
C SER A 348 -13.55 10.95 0.70
N THR A 349 -14.13 11.16 1.89
CA THR A 349 -15.52 11.58 2.08
C THR A 349 -15.58 12.60 3.20
N GLN A 350 -16.59 13.47 3.19
CA GLN A 350 -16.74 14.54 4.17
C GLN A 350 -18.18 14.64 4.66
N ILE A 351 -18.31 15.05 5.91
CA ILE A 351 -19.58 15.46 6.52
C ILE A 351 -19.39 16.77 7.29
N THR A 352 -20.50 17.45 7.58
CA THR A 352 -20.54 18.63 8.44
C THR A 352 -21.26 18.32 9.76
N VAL A 353 -20.66 18.72 10.88
CA VAL A 353 -21.28 18.68 12.21
C VAL A 353 -21.31 20.09 12.77
N THR A 354 -22.50 20.58 13.15
CA THR A 354 -22.64 21.91 13.75
C THR A 354 -22.69 21.81 15.26
N ARG A 355 -21.67 22.33 15.94
CA ARG A 355 -21.69 22.43 17.40
C ARG A 355 -22.45 23.68 17.83
N GLN A 356 -23.40 23.52 18.74
CA GLN A 356 -24.23 24.57 19.30
C GLN A 356 -24.05 24.67 20.82
N LEU A 357 -24.47 25.78 21.42
CA LEU A 357 -24.61 25.88 22.87
C LEU A 357 -25.81 25.03 23.33
N PRO A 358 -25.79 24.52 24.59
CA PRO A 358 -26.97 23.93 25.20
C PRO A 358 -28.18 24.88 25.15
N PRO A 359 -29.42 24.35 25.12
CA PRO A 359 -30.61 25.17 25.29
C PRO A 359 -30.59 25.89 26.64
N ASN A 360 -31.03 27.15 26.63
CA ASN A 360 -31.16 27.96 27.84
C ASN A 360 -32.26 27.42 28.77
N GLN A 361 -32.02 27.40 30.08
CA GLN A 361 -33.01 27.09 31.12
C GLN A 361 -33.37 28.33 31.95
N PRO A 362 -34.63 28.46 32.42
CA PRO A 362 -34.99 29.57 33.30
C PRO A 362 -34.28 29.46 34.66
N PRO A 363 -33.99 30.61 35.32
CA PRO A 363 -33.46 30.60 36.68
C PRO A 363 -34.39 29.88 37.66
N THR A 364 -33.81 29.23 38.66
CA THR A 364 -34.51 28.62 39.79
C THR A 364 -34.36 29.50 41.03
N VAL A 365 -35.44 29.67 41.79
CA VAL A 365 -35.46 30.51 43.01
C VAL A 365 -36.17 29.81 44.16
N SER A 366 -35.65 29.98 45.37
CA SER A 366 -36.24 29.50 46.63
C SER A 366 -36.23 30.60 47.68
N ALA A 367 -37.36 30.83 48.35
CA ALA A 367 -37.47 31.79 49.45
C ALA A 367 -36.97 31.24 50.81
N GLY A 368 -36.51 29.98 50.85
CA GLY A 368 -36.17 29.28 52.08
C GLY A 368 -37.39 28.64 52.77
N GLN A 369 -37.20 28.15 53.99
CA GLN A 369 -38.27 27.50 54.76
C GLN A 369 -39.28 28.51 55.30
N ASN A 370 -40.52 28.08 55.49
CA ASN A 370 -41.55 28.88 56.15
C ASN A 370 -41.13 29.21 57.58
N GLN A 371 -41.38 30.46 58.00
CA GLN A 371 -41.05 30.95 59.33
C GLN A 371 -42.30 31.51 60.01
N THR A 372 -42.37 31.33 61.33
CA THR A 372 -43.37 31.96 62.19
C THR A 372 -42.67 32.95 63.10
N ILE A 373 -43.09 34.21 63.07
CA ILE A 373 -42.59 35.27 63.93
C ILE A 373 -43.72 35.90 64.73
N THR A 374 -43.39 36.40 65.92
CA THR A 374 -44.30 37.22 66.74
C THR A 374 -43.84 38.67 66.67
N LEU A 375 -44.71 39.58 66.23
CA LEU A 375 -44.38 40.99 66.13
C LEU A 375 -44.04 41.59 67.51
N PRO A 376 -43.08 42.54 67.59
CA PRO A 376 -42.41 43.24 66.50
C PRO A 376 -41.07 42.62 66.04
N ALA A 377 -40.85 41.31 66.25
CA ALA A 377 -39.60 40.65 65.81
C ALA A 377 -39.44 40.64 64.28
N THR A 378 -38.20 40.55 63.80
CA THR A 378 -37.84 40.38 62.38
C THR A 378 -37.62 38.91 62.03
N ALA A 379 -37.64 38.57 60.73
CA ALA A 379 -37.35 37.22 60.22
C ALA A 379 -36.07 37.24 59.38
N SER A 380 -35.17 36.27 59.57
CA SER A 380 -34.01 36.13 58.69
C SER A 380 -34.39 35.30 57.47
N LEU A 381 -34.47 35.92 56.30
CA LEU A 381 -34.76 35.25 55.05
C LEU A 381 -33.46 34.71 54.43
N ASN A 382 -33.41 33.40 54.20
CA ASN A 382 -32.29 32.71 53.59
C ASN A 382 -32.75 32.12 52.25
N GLY A 383 -32.90 32.99 51.25
CA GLY A 383 -33.26 32.59 49.90
C GLY A 383 -32.06 32.12 49.08
N SER A 384 -32.33 31.52 47.93
CA SER A 384 -31.33 31.18 46.93
C SER A 384 -31.88 31.39 45.52
N ALA A 385 -30.99 31.71 44.59
CA ALA A 385 -31.28 31.73 43.16
C ALA A 385 -30.10 31.11 42.39
N SER A 386 -30.38 30.35 41.34
CA SER A 386 -29.38 29.73 40.47
C SER A 386 -29.85 29.78 39.02
N ASP A 387 -28.90 29.93 38.10
CA ASP A 387 -29.11 30.00 36.66
C ASP A 387 -28.08 29.08 35.97
N ASP A 388 -28.30 28.74 34.69
CA ASP A 388 -27.36 27.92 33.90
C ASP A 388 -26.35 28.78 33.11
N ASP A 389 -26.27 30.07 33.44
CA ASP A 389 -25.44 31.10 32.80
C ASP A 389 -25.78 31.33 31.32
N LEU A 390 -26.97 30.90 30.89
CA LEU A 390 -27.47 31.09 29.54
C LEU A 390 -28.74 32.00 29.54
N PRO A 391 -28.98 32.75 28.45
CA PRO A 391 -27.90 33.36 27.67
C PRO A 391 -26.93 34.12 28.60
N VAL A 392 -25.70 34.35 28.13
CA VAL A 392 -24.70 35.11 28.91
C VAL A 392 -25.28 36.44 29.38
N GLY A 393 -25.46 36.57 30.70
CA GLY A 393 -26.16 37.66 31.34
C GLY A 393 -25.87 37.73 32.85
N THR A 394 -26.51 38.66 33.55
CA THR A 394 -26.36 38.80 35.01
C THR A 394 -27.66 38.38 35.69
N LEU A 395 -27.61 37.38 36.57
CA LEU A 395 -28.73 36.98 37.42
C LEU A 395 -29.02 38.07 38.46
N THR A 396 -30.26 38.58 38.48
CA THR A 396 -30.71 39.58 39.46
C THR A 396 -31.81 39.01 40.37
N THR A 397 -31.79 39.34 41.65
CA THR A 397 -32.80 38.88 42.63
C THR A 397 -33.47 40.06 43.33
N ILE A 398 -34.76 39.92 43.65
CA ILE A 398 -35.52 40.92 44.42
C ILE A 398 -36.53 40.26 45.36
N TRP A 399 -36.54 40.69 46.63
CA TRP A 399 -37.59 40.33 47.59
C TRP A 399 -38.82 41.20 47.41
N SER A 400 -40.00 40.57 47.41
CA SER A 400 -41.29 41.25 47.42
C SER A 400 -42.29 40.49 48.28
N GLN A 401 -43.17 41.22 48.95
CA GLN A 401 -44.30 40.61 49.65
C GLN A 401 -45.38 40.27 48.63
N VAL A 402 -45.64 38.98 48.44
CA VAL A 402 -46.69 38.52 47.52
C VAL A 402 -48.09 38.71 48.09
N SER A 403 -48.27 38.44 49.38
CA SER A 403 -49.57 38.53 50.06
C SER A 403 -49.41 38.66 51.59
N GLY A 404 -50.50 39.01 52.29
CA GLY A 404 -50.57 39.04 53.75
C GLY A 404 -50.98 40.41 54.31
N PRO A 405 -51.48 40.47 55.56
CA PRO A 405 -51.83 41.73 56.21
C PRO A 405 -50.58 42.49 56.67
N GLY A 406 -50.57 43.81 56.51
CA GLY A 406 -49.49 44.69 56.96
C GLY A 406 -48.41 44.96 55.92
N THR A 407 -47.51 45.88 56.24
CA THR A 407 -46.39 46.30 55.39
C THR A 407 -45.12 45.54 55.77
N VAL A 408 -44.48 44.88 54.80
CA VAL A 408 -43.15 44.27 54.97
C VAL A 408 -42.07 45.25 54.48
N SER A 409 -41.00 45.40 55.26
CA SER A 409 -39.77 46.09 54.86
C SER A 409 -38.62 45.09 54.88
N PHE A 410 -37.84 45.04 53.81
CA PHE A 410 -36.64 44.21 53.72
C PHE A 410 -35.40 45.07 54.01
N GLY A 411 -34.42 44.53 54.74
CA GLY A 411 -33.15 45.20 54.99
C GLY A 411 -32.41 45.58 53.70
N ASP A 412 -32.23 44.62 52.80
CA ASP A 412 -31.85 44.85 51.40
C ASP A 412 -32.61 43.86 50.51
N PRO A 413 -33.57 44.33 49.67
CA PRO A 413 -34.35 43.43 48.86
C PRO A 413 -33.55 42.79 47.71
N ASN A 414 -32.36 43.30 47.34
CA ASN A 414 -31.64 42.82 46.16
C ASN A 414 -30.65 41.67 46.45
N VAL A 415 -30.51 41.26 47.71
CA VAL A 415 -29.67 40.14 48.14
C VAL A 415 -30.53 38.92 48.52
N THR A 416 -30.02 37.72 48.25
CA THR A 416 -30.75 36.48 48.55
C THR A 416 -30.87 36.19 50.05
N VAL A 417 -29.98 36.76 50.87
CA VAL A 417 -30.02 36.68 52.34
C VAL A 417 -30.26 38.07 52.93
N THR A 418 -31.42 38.27 53.55
CA THR A 418 -31.83 39.56 54.16
C THR A 418 -32.58 39.32 55.48
N THR A 419 -32.83 40.39 56.23
CA THR A 419 -33.73 40.42 57.40
C THR A 419 -34.96 41.27 57.16
#